data_AF-A0A0D6AMF9-F1
#
_entry.id   AF-A0A0D6AMF9-F1
#
_cell.length_a   1.000
_cell.length_b   1.000
_cell.length_c   1.000
_cell.angle_alpha   90.00
_cell.angle_beta   90.00
_cell.angle_gamma   90.00
#
_symmetry.space_group_name_H-M   'P 1'
#
loop_
_entity.id
_entity.type
_entity.pdbx_description
1 polymer ?
#
loop_
_entity_poly.entity_id
_entity_poly.type
_entity_poly.pdbx_seq_one_letter_code
_entity_poly.pdbx_strand_id
1 'polypeptide(L)' 'MAIAPSVSADDKPPRNAKPLSEIIKNLENTGYSPIVDVDYDDNQGWEIKAYRNNQKRELKVNPVSGDILSDKQED' A
#
# COMPACT_ATOMS: atom_id res chain seq x y z
N MET A 1 11.22 32.59 -10.24
CA MET A 1 11.90 31.40 -9.69
C MET A 1 11.24 30.15 -10.28
N ALA A 2 12.05 29.18 -10.71
CA ALA A 2 11.59 27.91 -11.27
C ALA A 2 10.99 27.01 -10.18
N ILE A 3 9.86 26.38 -10.46
CA ILE A 3 9.28 25.32 -9.64
C ILE A 3 10.11 24.05 -9.84
N ALA A 4 10.82 23.62 -8.80
CA ALA A 4 11.46 22.31 -8.79
C ALA A 4 10.37 21.23 -8.62
N PRO A 5 10.45 20.09 -9.32
CA PRO A 5 9.56 18.98 -9.05
C PRO A 5 9.96 18.37 -7.70
N SER A 6 9.13 18.54 -6.69
CA SER A 6 9.24 17.80 -5.44
C SER A 6 8.89 16.34 -5.73
N VAL A 7 9.91 15.55 -6.06
CA VAL A 7 9.83 14.10 -5.92
C VAL A 7 9.90 13.83 -4.42
N SER A 8 8.74 13.70 -3.77
CA SER A 8 8.66 13.32 -2.36
C SER A 8 9.12 11.88 -2.21
N ALA A 9 10.42 11.68 -2.07
CA ALA A 9 11.06 10.42 -1.68
C ALA A 9 11.05 10.21 -0.15
N ASP A 10 10.28 11.05 0.57
CA ASP A 10 10.07 11.02 2.02
C ASP A 10 8.75 10.34 2.40
N ASP A 11 8.13 9.61 1.48
CA ASP A 11 6.99 8.73 1.76
C ASP A 11 7.45 7.44 2.46
N LYS A 12 8.23 7.60 3.53
CA LYS A 12 8.59 6.50 4.41
C LYS A 12 7.48 6.37 5.44
N PRO A 13 6.94 5.15 5.61
CA PRO A 13 5.94 4.91 6.63
C PRO A 13 6.50 5.35 7.99
N PRO A 14 5.63 5.86 8.88
CA PRO A 14 6.05 6.50 10.11
C PRO A 14 6.83 5.50 10.97
N ARG A 15 7.70 5.97 11.87
CA ARG A 15 8.65 5.08 12.60
C ARG A 15 7.97 3.94 13.40
N ASN A 16 6.69 4.06 13.69
CA ASN A 16 5.84 3.08 14.37
C ASN A 16 5.03 2.18 13.42
N ALA A 17 5.15 2.37 12.10
CA ALA A 17 4.48 1.54 11.12
C ALA A 17 5.17 0.17 10.99
N LYS A 18 4.36 -0.85 10.65
CA LYS A 18 4.89 -2.15 10.29
C LYS A 18 5.74 -2.05 9.01
N PRO A 19 6.82 -2.83 8.90
CA PRO A 19 7.62 -2.85 7.69
C PRO A 19 6.77 -3.32 6.51
N LEU A 20 6.89 -2.64 5.37
CA LEU A 20 6.16 -3.00 4.16
C LEU A 20 6.33 -4.47 3.78
N SER A 21 7.51 -5.05 4.00
CA SER A 21 7.77 -6.48 3.76
C SER A 21 6.84 -7.41 4.55
N GLU A 22 6.42 -7.04 5.75
CA GLU A 22 5.46 -7.83 6.55
C GLU A 22 4.04 -7.70 6.01
N ILE A 23 3.65 -6.49 5.60
CA ILE A 23 2.35 -6.22 4.96
C ILE A 23 2.25 -6.99 3.64
N ILE A 24 3.27 -6.86 2.78
CA ILE A 24 3.37 -7.58 1.51
C ILE A 24 3.31 -9.09 1.74
N LYS A 25 4.07 -9.64 2.69
CA LYS A 25 3.98 -11.07 3.02
C LYS A 25 2.58 -11.51 3.42
N ASN A 26 1.87 -10.71 4.22
CA ASN A 26 0.50 -11.01 4.62
C ASN A 26 -0.47 -11.02 3.43
N LEU A 27 -0.32 -10.03 2.54
CA LEU A 27 -1.09 -9.94 1.31
C LEU A 27 -0.82 -11.10 0.35
N GLU A 28 0.45 -11.43 0.14
CA GLU A 28 0.86 -12.58 -0.65
C GLU A 28 0.32 -13.89 -0.07
N ASN A 29 0.36 -14.06 1.25
CA ASN A 29 -0.19 -15.24 1.94
C ASN A 29 -1.71 -15.36 1.75
N THR A 30 -2.41 -14.22 1.73
CA THR A 30 -3.85 -14.16 1.47
C THR A 30 -4.20 -14.42 0.00
N GLY A 31 -3.20 -14.43 -0.89
CA GLY A 31 -3.35 -14.68 -2.32
C GLY A 31 -3.47 -13.41 -3.18
N TYR A 32 -3.13 -12.25 -2.62
CA TYR A 32 -2.99 -10.99 -3.35
C TYR A 32 -1.57 -10.89 -3.89
N SER A 33 -1.34 -11.52 -5.04
CA SER A 33 -0.06 -11.52 -5.75
C SER A 33 -0.30 -11.71 -7.27
N PRO A 34 0.44 -10.99 -8.14
CA PRO A 34 1.48 -10.02 -7.82
C PRO A 34 0.92 -8.68 -7.30
N ILE A 35 1.65 -8.06 -6.38
CA ILE A 35 1.43 -6.67 -6.00
C ILE A 35 2.06 -5.80 -7.09
N VAL A 36 1.26 -4.92 -7.67
CA VAL A 36 1.69 -4.07 -8.79
C VAL A 36 2.01 -2.65 -8.38
N ASP A 37 1.39 -2.17 -7.32
CA ASP A 37 1.57 -0.81 -6.84
C ASP A 37 1.36 -0.77 -5.33
N VAL A 38 2.15 0.07 -4.66
CA VAL A 38 2.08 0.32 -3.23
C VAL A 38 2.31 1.81 -3.07
N ASP A 39 1.29 2.50 -2.62
CA ASP A 39 1.33 3.92 -2.30
C ASP A 39 1.07 4.08 -0.80
N TYR A 40 1.75 5.03 -0.16
CA TYR A 40 1.46 5.38 1.22
C TYR A 40 1.05 6.85 1.29
N ASP A 41 0.03 7.11 2.10
CA ASP A 41 -0.49 8.44 2.35
C ASP A 41 -0.59 8.65 3.86
N ASP A 42 -0.04 9.75 4.36
CA ASP A 42 -0.05 10.06 5.79
C ASP A 42 -1.47 10.19 6.38
N ASN A 43 -2.45 10.60 5.56
CA ASN A 43 -3.86 10.72 5.96
C ASN A 43 -4.68 9.45 5.71
N GLN A 44 -4.39 8.69 4.65
CA GLN A 44 -5.20 7.51 4.27
C GLN A 44 -4.59 6.16 4.68
N GLY A 45 -3.30 6.10 4.96
CA GLY A 45 -2.56 4.86 5.23
C GLY A 45 -1.95 4.25 3.98
N TRP A 46 -1.69 2.94 4.00
CA TRP A 46 -1.20 2.24 2.82
C TRP A 46 -2.34 1.96 1.84
N GLU A 47 -2.11 2.22 0.57
CA GLU A 47 -2.94 1.78 -0.54
C GLU A 47 -2.13 0.81 -1.40
N ILE A 48 -2.56 -0.45 -1.42
CA ILE A 48 -1.84 -1.54 -2.08
C ILE A 48 -2.71 -2.07 -3.19
N LYS A 49 -2.21 -2.03 -4.42
CA LYS A 49 -2.86 -2.59 -5.59
C LYS A 49 -2.21 -3.91 -5.93
N ALA A 50 -3.00 -4.97 -5.87
CA ALA A 50 -2.55 -6.32 -6.12
C ALA A 50 -3.54 -7.08 -7.01
N TYR A 51 -3.04 -8.07 -7.71
CA TYR A 51 -3.88 -8.97 -8.47
C TYR A 51 -4.30 -10.15 -7.61
N ARG A 52 -5.58 -10.51 -7.70
CA ARG A 52 -6.11 -11.74 -7.13
C ARG A 52 -7.03 -12.37 -8.16
N ASN A 53 -6.76 -13.62 -8.51
CA ASN A 53 -7.54 -14.35 -9.52
C ASN A 53 -7.67 -13.57 -10.86
N ASN A 54 -6.57 -12.95 -11.29
CA ASN A 54 -6.50 -12.12 -12.50
C ASN A 54 -7.35 -10.83 -12.48
N GLN A 55 -7.81 -10.41 -11.30
CA GLN A 55 -8.54 -9.16 -11.08
C GLN A 55 -7.71 -8.22 -10.21
N LYS A 56 -7.66 -6.94 -10.59
CA LYS A 56 -6.98 -5.90 -9.80
C LYS A 56 -7.83 -5.55 -8.58
N ARG A 57 -7.19 -5.52 -7.42
CA ARG A 57 -7.81 -5.23 -6.13
C ARG A 57 -7.01 -4.13 -5.46
N GLU A 58 -7.72 -3.12 -4.98
CA GLU A 58 -7.20 -2.06 -4.15
C GLU A 58 -7.46 -2.41 -2.69
N LEU A 59 -6.40 -2.47 -1.91
CA LEU A 59 -6.42 -2.80 -0.49
C LEU A 59 -5.91 -1.59 0.28
N LYS A 60 -6.75 -1.03 1.15
CA LYS A 60 -6.33 -0.01 2.09
C LYS A 60 -5.90 -0.69 3.38
N VAL A 61 -4.69 -0.44 3.85
CA VAL A 61 -4.10 -1.09 5.02
C VAL A 61 -3.63 -0.03 6.01
N ASN A 62 -3.92 -0.26 7.30
CA ASN A 62 -3.44 0.61 8.36
C ASN A 62 -1.91 0.45 8.50
N PRO A 63 -1.11 1.53 8.39
CA PRO A 63 0.34 1.46 8.49
C PRO A 63 0.84 1.03 9.88
N VAL A 64 0.10 1.37 10.93
CA VAL A 64 0.52 1.10 12.31
C VAL A 64 0.15 -0.31 12.74
N SER A 65 -1.07 -0.74 12.46
CA SER A 65 -1.56 -2.06 12.89
C SER A 65 -1.34 -3.17 11.85
N GLY A 66 -1.26 -2.83 10.56
CA GLY A 66 -1.20 -3.78 9.45
C GLY A 66 -2.54 -4.40 9.09
N ASP A 67 -3.64 -3.88 9.64
CA ASP A 67 -4.99 -4.36 9.35
C ASP A 67 -5.48 -3.81 8.01
N ILE A 68 -6.12 -4.68 7.22
CA ILE A 68 -6.79 -4.26 5.99
C ILE A 68 -8.07 -3.51 6.40
N LEU A 69 -8.06 -2.21 6.17
CA LEU A 69 -9.19 -1.32 6.43
C LEU A 69 -10.26 -1.42 5.34
N SER A 70 -9.87 -1.72 4.10
CA SER A 70 -10.80 -1.94 3.00
C SER A 70 -10.21 -2.83 1.92
N ASP A 71 -11.03 -3.71 1.35
CA ASP A 71 -10.73 -4.42 0.11
C ASP A 71 -11.77 -4.05 -0.95
N LYS A 72 -11.32 -3.47 -2.06
CA LYS A 72 -12.20 -3.10 -3.17
C LYS A 72 -11.66 -3.68 -4.47
N GLN A 73 -12.55 -4.19 -5.30
CA GLN A 73 -12.20 -4.52 -6.68
C GLN A 73 -12.09 -3.22 -7.47
N GLU A 74 -10.97 -3.02 -8.15
CA GLU A 74 -10.88 -2.05 -9.24
C GLU A 74 -11.56 -2.72 -10.44
N ASP A 75 -12.80 -2.32 -10.72
CA ASP A 75 -13.61 -2.77 -11.86
C ASP A 75 -13.32 -1.91 -13.09
#